data_AF-A0A7K1LTE5-F1
#
_entry.id   AF-A0A7K1LTE5-F1
#
_cell.length_a   1.000
_cell.length_b   1.000
_cell.length_c   1.000
_cell.angle_alpha   90.00
_cell.angle_beta   90.00
_cell.angle_gamma   90.00
#
_symmetry.space_group_name_H-M   'P 1'
#
loop_
_entity.id
_entity.type
_entity.pdbx_description
1 polymer ?
#
loop_
_entity_poly.entity_id
_entity_poly.type
_entity_poly.pdbx_seq_one_letter_code
_entity_poly.pdbx_strand_id
1 'polypeptide(L)' 'MPTPADDLVVIGKIVSVYGIRGEVKVYSFTDPLDNLLDYRRWTLRRDGEIR' A
#
# COMPACT_ATOMS: atom_id res chain seq x y z
N MET A 1 2.42 2.83 -25.09
CA MET A 1 3.43 3.14 -24.07
C MET A 1 2.93 2.52 -22.77
N PRO A 2 3.77 1.82 -21.99
CA PRO A 2 3.34 1.32 -20.68
C PRO A 2 2.87 2.51 -19.85
N THR A 3 1.70 2.37 -19.24
CA THR A 3 1.19 3.37 -18.32
C THR A 3 1.89 3.18 -16.97
N PRO A 4 2.03 4.21 -16.12
CA PRO A 4 2.65 4.06 -14.80
C PRO A 4 2.00 2.95 -13.96
N ALA A 5 0.73 2.61 -14.24
CA ALA A 5 0.00 1.52 -13.60
C ALA A 5 0.56 0.12 -13.93
N ASP A 6 1.19 -0.06 -15.08
CA ASP A 6 1.75 -1.33 -15.54
C ASP A 6 3.09 -1.66 -14.85
N ASP A 7 3.79 -0.65 -14.33
CA ASP A 7 5.08 -0.79 -13.65
C ASP A 7 4.96 -0.86 -12.11
N LEU A 8 3.74 -0.81 -11.55
CA LEU A 8 3.51 -0.83 -10.09
C LEU A 8 3.33 -2.26 -9.55
N VAL A 9 4.09 -2.59 -8.51
CA VAL A 9 3.94 -3.84 -7.74
C VAL A 9 3.17 -3.56 -6.45
N VAL A 10 2.19 -4.41 -6.16
CA VAL A 10 1.41 -4.32 -4.91
C VAL A 10 2.19 -5.01 -3.78
N ILE A 11 2.67 -4.22 -2.82
CA ILE A 11 3.43 -4.74 -1.66
C ILE A 11 2.58 -4.87 -0.38
N GLY A 12 1.34 -4.38 -0.38
CA GLY A 12 0.43 -4.52 0.75
C GLY A 12 -0.98 -3.99 0.47
N LYS A 13 -1.87 -4.14 1.46
CA LYS A 13 -3.27 -3.70 1.39
C LYS A 13 -3.74 -3.12 2.72
N ILE A 14 -4.33 -1.93 2.68
CA ILE A 14 -5.03 -1.35 3.83
C ILE A 14 -6.38 -2.07 3.98
N VAL A 15 -6.62 -2.72 5.12
CA VAL A 15 -7.79 -3.59 5.33
C VAL A 15 -8.82 -3.00 6.29
N SER A 16 -8.40 -2.16 7.23
CA SER A 16 -9.30 -1.55 8.22
C SER A 16 -8.64 -0.31 8.82
N VAL A 17 -9.43 0.49 9.53
CA VAL A 17 -8.91 1.49 10.47
C VAL A 17 -8.35 0.80 11.72
N TYR A 18 -7.36 1.44 12.34
CA TYR A 18 -6.81 1.06 13.62
C TYR A 18 -6.82 2.29 14.54
N GLY A 19 -7.25 2.10 15.80
CA GLY A 19 -7.33 3.21 16.75
C GLY A 19 -8.29 4.33 16.33
N ILE A 20 -8.04 5.54 16.84
CA ILE A 20 -8.87 6.74 16.63
C ILE A 20 -8.09 7.93 16.05
N ARG A 21 -6.78 7.78 15.86
CA ARG A 21 -5.86 8.87 15.46
C ARG A 21 -5.48 8.81 13.98
N GLY A 22 -6.29 8.14 13.17
CA GLY A 22 -6.04 7.97 11.73
C GLY A 22 -5.04 6.85 11.40
N GLU A 23 -4.75 5.96 12.35
CA GLU A 23 -3.93 4.78 12.07
C GLU A 23 -4.75 3.77 11.25
N VAL A 24 -4.05 2.92 10.51
CA VAL A 24 -4.66 1.94 9.63
C VAL A 24 -4.04 0.57 9.83
N LYS A 25 -4.87 -0.48 9.72
CA LYS A 25 -4.41 -1.86 9.70
C LYS A 25 -4.02 -2.22 8.27
N VAL A 26 -2.77 -2.62 8.08
CA VAL A 26 -2.19 -2.98 6.79
C VAL A 26 -1.82 -4.45 6.79
N TYR A 27 -2.19 -5.16 5.73
CA TYR A 27 -1.68 -6.49 5.44
C TYR A 27 -0.48 -6.36 4.50
N SER A 28 0.69 -6.80 4.92
CA SER A 28 1.92 -6.73 4.13
C SER A 28 2.13 -8.00 3.31
N PHE A 29 2.58 -7.84 2.08
CA PHE A 29 3.01 -8.94 1.19
C PHE A 29 4.54 -9.04 1.09
N THR A 30 5.28 -8.23 1.86
CA THR A 30 6.75 -8.26 1.87
C THR A 30 7.26 -9.37 2.78
N ASP A 31 8.49 -9.81 2.52
CA ASP A 31 9.24 -10.69 3.40
C ASP A 31 10.65 -10.10 3.64
N PRO A 32 11.03 -9.75 4.88
CA PRO A 32 10.22 -9.76 6.10
C PRO A 32 8.96 -8.86 6.08
N LEU A 33 8.01 -9.12 6.98
CA LEU A 33 6.70 -8.47 7.00
C LEU A 33 6.77 -6.94 7.22
N ASP A 34 7.74 -6.51 8.02
CA ASP A 34 7.98 -5.12 8.42
C ASP A 34 8.69 -4.27 7.36
N ASN A 35 9.30 -4.89 6.33
CA ASN A 35 9.92 -4.16 5.20
C ASN A 35 8.96 -3.17 4.52
N LEU A 36 7.65 -3.43 4.55
CA LEU A 36 6.64 -2.50 4.06
C LEU A 36 6.78 -1.10 4.67
N LEU A 37 7.22 -1.00 5.93
CA LEU A 37 7.38 0.25 6.67
C LEU A 37 8.60 1.07 6.21
N ASP A 38 9.57 0.44 5.53
CA ASP A 38 10.75 1.13 5.00
C ASP A 38 10.43 1.97 3.75
N TYR A 39 9.33 1.64 3.06
CA TYR A 39 8.84 2.41 1.92
C TYR A 39 8.09 3.66 2.40
N ARG A 40 8.78 4.81 2.50
CA ARG A 40 8.18 6.05 3.03
C ARG A 40 7.04 6.65 2.20
N ARG A 41 6.98 6.38 0.90
CA ARG A 41 5.94 6.90 0.00
C ARG A 41 5.18 5.73 -0.59
N TRP A 42 3.86 5.72 -0.37
CA TRP A 42 2.98 4.70 -0.90
C TRP A 42 2.12 5.27 -2.00
N THR A 43 2.04 4.52 -3.10
CA THR A 43 1.04 4.75 -4.15
C THR A 43 -0.19 3.92 -3.82
N LEU A 44 -1.32 4.59 -3.63
CA LEU A 44 -2.57 3.96 -3.22
C LEU A 44 -3.45 3.75 -4.45
N ARG A 45 -3.94 2.52 -4.63
CA ARG A 45 -4.92 2.20 -5.67
C ARG A 45 -6.25 1.77 -5.07
N ARG A 46 -7.34 2.40 -5.48
CA ARG A 46 -8.71 2.04 -5.12
C ARG A 46 -9.62 2.20 -6.34
N ASP A 47 -10.36 1.14 -6.68
CA ASP A 47 -11.36 1.16 -7.77
C ASP A 47 -10.84 1.74 -9.11
N GLY A 48 -9.57 1.46 -9.42
CA GLY A 48 -8.91 1.96 -10.64
C GLY A 48 -8.31 3.37 -10.51
N GLU A 49 -8.61 4.12 -9.45
CA GLU A 49 -7.97 5.39 -9.13
C GLU A 49 -6.63 5.14 -8.43
N ILE A 50 -5.57 5.82 -8.89
CA ILE A 50 -4.22 5.77 -8.33
C ILE A 50 -3.89 7.15 -7.74
N ARG A 51 -3.38 7.18 -6.52
CA ARG A 51 -2.91 8.39 -5.82
C ARG A 51 -1.53 8.21 -5.23
#